data_AF-A0A2S9YXK2-F1
#
_entry.id   AF-A0A2S9YXK2-F1
#
_cell.length_a   1.000
_cell.length_b   1.000
_cell.length_c   1.000
_cell.angle_alpha   90.00
_cell.angle_beta   90.00
_cell.angle_gamma   90.00
#
_symmetry.space_group_name_H-M   'P 1'
#
loop_
_entity.id
_entity.type
_entity.pdbx_description
1 polymer ?
#
loop_
_entity_poly.entity_id
_entity_poly.type
_entity_poly.pdbx_seq_one_letter_code
_entity_poly.pdbx_strand_id
1 'polypeptide(L)'
;MVVAAIAGLFESERDFFNGGADQFVWNHGPGAARSIGSAWRAVGAVENGELLIELANALERLEAARGWDDDKPIRAFIEYRRLVAGPDFGRPEPAEELAEALVEWAIEHPEAFVSRDVNVPTS
;
A
#
# COMPACT_ATOMS: atom_id res chain seq x y z
N MET A 1 -10.77 -10.07 2.86
CA MET A 1 -9.30 -9.85 2.88
C MET A 1 -8.81 -9.42 1.50
N VAL A 2 -9.14 -10.13 0.42
CA VAL A 2 -8.76 -9.75 -0.97
C VAL A 2 -9.26 -8.36 -1.39
N VAL A 3 -10.52 -8.00 -1.14
CA VAL A 3 -11.04 -6.64 -1.46
C VAL A 3 -10.22 -5.53 -0.80
N ALA A 4 -9.79 -5.71 0.45
CA ALA A 4 -8.95 -4.74 1.15
C ALA A 4 -7.53 -4.69 0.58
N ALA A 5 -6.98 -5.83 0.17
CA ALA A 5 -5.69 -5.92 -0.50
C ALA A 5 -5.69 -5.18 -1.85
N ILE A 6 -6.75 -5.35 -2.66
CA ILE A 6 -6.95 -4.67 -3.94
C ILE A 6 -7.15 -3.16 -3.72
N ALA A 7 -7.96 -2.75 -2.74
CA ALA A 7 -8.12 -1.34 -2.41
C ALA A 7 -6.77 -0.71 -2.00
N GLY A 8 -5.99 -1.43 -1.19
CA GLY A 8 -4.64 -1.02 -0.81
C GLY A 8 -3.67 -0.92 -2.00
N LEU A 9 -3.77 -1.83 -2.98
CA LEU A 9 -3.01 -1.74 -4.23
C LEU A 9 -3.28 -0.40 -4.92
N PHE A 10 -4.55 -0.10 -5.23
CA PHE A 10 -4.93 1.15 -5.89
C PHE A 10 -4.55 2.41 -5.09
N GLU A 11 -4.66 2.36 -3.76
CA GLU A 11 -4.25 3.48 -2.90
C GLU A 11 -2.74 3.72 -2.97
N SER A 12 -1.94 2.65 -3.09
CA SER A 12 -0.49 2.70 -3.05
C SER A 12 0.19 2.93 -4.40
N GLU A 13 -0.45 2.57 -5.52
CA GLU A 13 0.17 2.55 -6.87
C GLU A 13 0.88 3.85 -7.21
N ARG A 14 0.19 4.99 -7.02
CA ARG A 14 0.75 6.30 -7.37
C ARG A 14 2.05 6.58 -6.62
N ASP A 15 2.11 6.28 -5.33
CA ASP A 15 3.31 6.55 -4.53
C ASP A 15 4.42 5.55 -4.82
N PHE A 16 4.07 4.27 -5.00
CA PHE A 16 5.02 3.24 -5.39
C PHE A 16 5.71 3.59 -6.71
N PHE A 17 4.95 4.02 -7.73
CA PHE A 17 5.51 4.45 -9.02
C PHE A 17 6.37 5.72 -8.93
N ASN A 18 6.01 6.68 -8.07
CA ASN A 18 6.68 7.97 -8.03
C ASN A 18 7.87 8.03 -7.06
N GLY A 19 7.92 7.16 -6.06
CA GLY A 19 9.00 7.16 -5.08
C GLY A 19 9.00 6.02 -4.09
N GLY A 20 8.42 4.87 -4.43
CA GLY A 20 8.50 3.64 -3.65
C GLY A 20 7.58 3.57 -2.43
N ALA A 21 7.63 2.42 -1.76
CA ALA A 21 6.78 2.12 -0.60
C ALA A 21 7.02 3.07 0.59
N ASP A 22 8.24 3.59 0.75
CA ASP A 22 8.55 4.57 1.79
C ASP A 22 7.84 5.90 1.55
N GLN A 23 7.66 6.32 0.29
CA GLN A 23 6.85 7.50 -0.02
C GLN A 23 5.39 7.29 0.37
N PHE A 24 4.82 6.11 0.07
CA PHE A 24 3.46 5.78 0.47
C PHE A 24 3.29 5.86 2.00
N VAL A 25 4.18 5.21 2.75
CA VAL A 25 4.13 5.25 4.22
C VAL A 25 4.28 6.67 4.77
N TRP A 26 5.13 7.50 4.16
CA TRP A 26 5.27 8.90 4.54
C TRP A 26 3.99 9.72 4.32
N ASN A 27 3.33 9.52 3.16
CA ASN A 27 2.14 10.28 2.78
C ASN A 27 0.87 9.85 3.54
N HIS A 28 0.72 8.55 3.81
CA HIS A 28 -0.50 7.96 4.37
C HIS A 28 -0.36 7.57 5.86
N GLY A 29 0.87 7.54 6.36
CA GLY A 29 1.20 7.29 7.75
C GLY A 29 1.25 5.80 8.15
N PRO A 30 1.71 5.51 9.39
CA PRO A 30 1.95 4.14 9.85
C PRO A 30 0.68 3.27 9.91
N GLY A 31 -0.47 3.87 10.25
CA GLY A 31 -1.74 3.16 10.38
C GLY A 31 -2.23 2.58 9.06
N ALA A 32 -2.25 3.40 8.00
CA ALA A 32 -2.63 2.96 6.66
C ALA A 32 -1.68 1.88 6.14
N ALA A 33 -0.37 2.11 6.26
CA ALA A 33 0.66 1.16 5.87
C ALA A 33 0.51 -0.21 6.56
N ARG A 34 0.25 -0.25 7.88
CA ARG A 34 0.02 -1.52 8.59
C ARG A 34 -1.27 -2.21 8.16
N SER A 35 -2.34 -1.45 7.96
CA SER A 35 -3.63 -2.00 7.54
C SER A 35 -3.50 -2.69 6.19
N ILE A 36 -2.90 -2.01 5.20
CA ILE A 36 -2.67 -2.55 3.86
C ILE A 36 -1.66 -3.69 3.90
N GLY A 37 -0.53 -3.52 4.62
CA GLY A 37 0.47 -4.58 4.75
C GLY A 37 -0.09 -5.86 5.38
N SER A 38 -0.98 -5.74 6.37
CA SER A 38 -1.68 -6.89 6.95
C SER A 38 -2.65 -7.54 5.97
N ALA A 39 -3.37 -6.74 5.16
CA ALA A 39 -4.26 -7.25 4.13
C ALA A 39 -3.50 -8.00 3.03
N TRP A 40 -2.34 -7.50 2.60
CA TRP A 40 -1.46 -8.13 1.61
C TRP A 40 -0.89 -9.46 2.10
N ARG A 41 -0.34 -9.51 3.33
CA ARG A 41 0.13 -10.77 3.93
C ARG A 41 -0.97 -11.83 4.01
N ALA A 42 -2.19 -11.40 4.32
CA ALA A 42 -3.33 -12.30 4.46
C ALA A 42 -3.78 -12.95 3.14
N VAL A 43 -3.31 -12.44 1.99
CA VAL A 43 -3.63 -12.97 0.66
C VAL A 43 -2.40 -13.45 -0.10
N GLY A 44 -1.28 -13.67 0.59
CA GLY A 44 -0.06 -14.26 0.00
C GLY A 44 0.97 -13.26 -0.52
N ALA A 45 0.67 -11.96 -0.55
CA ALA A 45 1.63 -10.90 -0.85
C ALA A 45 2.50 -10.57 0.38
N VAL A 46 3.33 -11.54 0.77
CA VAL A 46 4.07 -11.52 2.03
C VAL A 46 5.19 -10.48 2.02
N GLU A 47 6.00 -10.42 0.96
CA GLU A 47 7.20 -9.56 0.96
C GLU A 47 6.81 -8.08 0.94
N ASN A 48 5.85 -7.72 0.08
CA ASN A 48 5.31 -6.37 0.01
C ASN A 48 4.56 -5.99 1.29
N GLY A 49 3.82 -6.93 1.89
CA GLY A 49 3.09 -6.68 3.13
C GLY A 49 4.00 -6.49 4.34
N GLU A 50 5.10 -7.24 4.44
CA GLU A 50 6.11 -7.08 5.50
C GLU A 50 6.88 -5.77 5.36
N LEU A 51 7.23 -5.37 4.13
CA LEU A 51 7.86 -4.09 3.85
C LEU A 51 7.03 -2.91 4.41
N LEU A 52 5.73 -2.87 4.14
CA LEU A 52 4.87 -1.80 4.65
C LEU A 52 4.83 -1.74 6.18
N ILE A 53 4.84 -2.90 6.85
CA ILE A 53 4.87 -2.98 8.31
C ILE A 53 6.22 -2.49 8.86
N GLU A 54 7.34 -2.87 8.24
CA GLU A 54 8.68 -2.43 8.63
C GLU A 54 8.84 -0.91 8.49
N LEU A 55 8.39 -0.36 7.36
CA LEU A 55 8.39 1.07 7.07
C LEU A 55 7.52 1.85 8.06
N ALA A 56 6.30 1.36 8.33
CA ALA A 56 5.42 1.96 9.33
C ALA A 56 6.09 2.04 10.71
N ASN A 57 6.74 0.95 11.13
CA ASN A 57 7.46 0.93 12.40
C ASN A 57 8.67 1.88 12.41
N ALA A 58 9.36 2.05 11.29
CA ALA A 58 10.47 2.98 11.18
C ALA A 58 10.01 4.44 11.27
N LEU A 59 8.87 4.76 10.64
CA LEU A 59 8.28 6.09 10.70
C LEU A 59 7.88 6.45 12.13
N GLU A 60 7.14 5.59 12.85
CA GLU A 60 6.77 5.85 14.26
C GLU A 60 7.98 6.06 15.18
N ARG A 61 9.06 5.28 14.98
CA ARG A 61 10.30 5.47 15.76
C ARG A 61 10.91 6.85 15.50
N LEU A 62 10.88 7.32 14.26
CA LEU A 62 11.36 8.65 13.90
C LEU A 62 10.48 9.74 14.52
N GLU A 63 9.16 9.60 14.44
CA GLU A 63 8.18 10.53 15.02
C GLU A 63 8.35 10.66 16.54
N ALA A 64 8.49 9.53 17.23
CA ALA A 64 8.72 9.46 18.66
C ALA A 64 10.06 10.08 19.08
N ALA A 65 11.12 9.90 18.28
CA ALA A 65 12.45 10.44 18.57
C ALA A 65 12.51 11.97 18.42
N ARG A 66 11.71 12.54 17.51
CA ARG A 66 11.82 13.96 17.16
C ARG A 66 10.86 14.87 17.91
N GLY A 67 9.80 14.34 18.52
CA GLY A 67 8.71 15.17 19.06
C GLY A 67 8.22 16.13 17.96
N TRP A 68 7.73 15.54 16.86
CA TRP A 68 7.44 16.15 15.55
C TRP A 68 7.39 17.69 15.53
N ASP A 69 8.47 18.32 15.07
CA ASP A 69 8.54 19.75 14.79
C ASP A 69 8.29 19.96 13.29
N ASP A 70 7.17 20.59 12.95
CA ASP A 70 6.56 20.59 11.62
C ASP A 70 7.22 21.59 10.65
N ASP A 71 8.32 22.23 11.06
CA ASP A 71 8.89 23.37 10.33
C ASP A 71 9.70 22.96 9.07
N LYS A 72 10.03 21.67 8.91
CA LYS A 72 10.88 21.16 7.81
C LYS A 72 10.47 19.75 7.31
N PRO A 73 9.28 19.58 6.71
CA PRO A 73 8.76 18.27 6.28
C PRO A 73 9.67 17.56 5.26
N ILE A 74 10.24 18.29 4.31
CA ILE A 74 11.15 17.69 3.29
C ILE A 74 12.40 17.11 3.95
N ARG A 75 12.97 17.80 4.95
CA ARG A 75 14.18 17.32 5.63
C ARG A 75 13.87 16.07 6.44
N ALA A 76 12.73 16.03 7.11
CA ALA A 76 12.27 14.87 7.86
C ALA A 76 12.03 13.66 6.94
N PHE A 77 11.43 13.87 5.77
CA PHE A 77 11.25 12.83 4.78
C PHE A 77 12.58 12.26 4.26
N ILE A 78 13.55 13.11 3.92
CA ILE A 78 14.87 12.64 3.45
C ILE A 78 15.60 11.85 4.53
N GLU A 79 15.43 12.20 5.81
CA GLU A 79 16.01 11.46 6.92
C GLU A 79 15.33 10.10 7.11
N TYR A 80 14.00 10.07 7.07
CA TYR A 80 13.22 8.83 7.07
C TYR A 80 13.66 7.90 5.93
N ARG A 81 13.71 8.42 4.70
CA ARG A 81 14.15 7.69 3.52
C ARG A 81 15.56 7.11 3.68
N ARG A 82 16.49 7.85 4.27
CA ARG A 82 17.84 7.35 4.58
C ARG A 82 17.83 6.26 5.65
N LEU A 83 16.99 6.39 6.68
CA LEU A 83 16.88 5.42 7.77
C LEU A 83 16.42 4.04 7.25
N VAL A 84 15.51 4.04 6.29
CA VAL A 84 14.95 2.82 5.69
C VAL A 84 15.70 2.35 4.44
N ALA A 85 16.82 3.00 4.10
CA ALA A 85 17.60 2.74 2.88
C ALA A 85 16.75 2.80 1.58
N GLY A 86 15.74 3.66 1.54
CA GLY A 86 14.81 3.78 0.42
C GLY A 86 15.22 4.85 -0.63
N PRO A 87 14.49 4.90 -1.77
CA PRO A 87 13.47 3.92 -2.16
C PRO A 87 14.08 2.57 -2.57
N ASP A 88 13.46 1.48 -2.12
CA ASP A 88 13.82 0.11 -2.51
C ASP A 88 12.93 -0.34 -3.68
N PHE A 89 13.56 -0.57 -4.84
CA PHE A 89 12.91 -1.08 -6.06
C PHE A 89 13.32 -2.52 -6.37
N GLY A 90 14.02 -3.20 -5.44
CA GLY A 90 14.53 -4.56 -5.65
C GLY A 90 13.51 -5.68 -5.40
N ARG A 91 12.26 -5.33 -5.07
CA ARG A 91 11.18 -6.26 -4.72
C ARG A 91 10.19 -6.39 -5.88
N PRO A 92 9.46 -7.52 -5.97
CA PRO A 92 8.36 -7.68 -6.91
C PRO A 92 7.35 -6.53 -6.78
N GLU A 93 6.75 -6.13 -7.90
CA GLU A 93 5.67 -5.14 -7.82
C GLU A 93 4.50 -5.73 -7.01
N PRO A 94 3.80 -4.94 -6.16
CA PRO A 94 2.66 -5.45 -5.40
C PRO A 94 1.61 -6.16 -6.27
N ALA A 95 1.42 -5.69 -7.51
CA ALA A 95 0.51 -6.30 -8.47
C ALA A 95 0.93 -7.73 -8.87
N GLU A 96 2.23 -8.02 -8.94
CA GLU A 96 2.75 -9.35 -9.26
C GLU A 96 2.48 -10.35 -8.13
N GLU A 97 2.71 -9.94 -6.88
CA GLU A 97 2.42 -10.77 -5.69
C GLU A 97 0.92 -10.97 -5.46
N LEU A 98 0.09 -9.98 -5.80
CA LEU A 98 -1.36 -10.04 -5.60
C LEU A 98 -2.09 -10.76 -6.74
N ALA A 99 -1.44 -11.03 -7.88
CA ALA A 99 -2.08 -11.52 -9.10
C ALA A 99 -2.85 -12.83 -8.88
N GLU A 100 -2.24 -13.81 -8.20
CA GLU A 100 -2.87 -15.12 -7.94
C GLU A 100 -4.12 -14.95 -7.07
N ALA A 101 -4.03 -14.23 -5.96
CA ALA A 101 -5.16 -13.98 -5.06
C ALA A 101 -6.30 -13.20 -5.76
N LEU A 102 -5.97 -12.28 -6.66
CA LEU A 102 -6.94 -11.57 -7.49
C LEU A 102 -7.69 -12.51 -8.44
N VAL A 103 -6.96 -13.41 -9.11
CA VAL A 103 -7.56 -14.38 -10.03
C VAL A 103 -8.46 -15.36 -9.29
N GLU A 104 -8.00 -15.93 -8.18
CA GLU A 104 -8.80 -16.84 -7.36
C GLU A 104 -10.08 -16.17 -6.87
N TRP A 105 -9.97 -14.95 -6.32
CA TRP A 105 -11.14 -14.20 -5.85
C TRP A 105 -12.12 -13.90 -6.99
N ALA A 106 -11.63 -13.55 -8.17
CA ALA A 106 -12.48 -13.27 -9.33
C ALA A 106 -13.24 -14.51 -9.84
N ILE A 107 -12.63 -15.69 -9.74
CA ILE A 107 -13.28 -16.97 -10.07
C ILE A 107 -14.38 -17.29 -9.04
N GLU A 108 -14.12 -17.04 -7.76
CA GLU A 108 -15.07 -17.30 -6.68
C GLU A 108 -16.24 -16.30 -6.62
N HIS A 109 -16.03 -15.07 -7.13
CA HIS A 109 -16.98 -13.96 -7.05
C HIS A 109 -17.29 -13.36 -8.44
N PRO A 110 -17.76 -14.16 -9.42
CA PRO A 110 -18.03 -13.68 -10.77
C PRO A 110 -19.12 -12.59 -10.79
N GLU A 111 -20.03 -12.58 -9.81
CA GLU A 111 -21.08 -11.57 -9.63
C GLU A 111 -20.53 -10.16 -9.38
N ALA A 112 -19.29 -10.03 -8.87
CA ALA A 112 -18.66 -8.74 -8.66
C ALA A 112 -18.34 -8.01 -9.99
N PHE A 113 -18.32 -8.75 -11.11
CA PHE A 113 -17.99 -8.24 -12.45
C PHE A 113 -19.21 -8.08 -13.36
N VAL A 114 -20.39 -8.50 -12.91
CA VAL A 114 -21.63 -8.34 -13.68
C VAL A 114 -22.18 -6.94 -13.46
N SER A 115 -21.97 -6.07 -14.45
CA SER A 115 -22.67 -4.78 -14.57
C SER A 115 -24.18 -5.03 -14.47
N ARG A 116 -24.85 -4.46 -13.45
CA ARG A 116 -26.31 -4.33 -13.49
C ARG A 116 -26.64 -3.46 -14.68
N ASP A 117 -27.28 -4.03 -15.68
CA ASP A 117 -27.76 -3.32 -16.87
C ASP A 117 -28.33 -1.96 -16.47
N VAL A 118 -27.66 -0.91 -16.93
CA VAL A 118 -28.20 0.45 -16.88
C VAL A 118 -29.48 0.39 -17.68
N ASN A 119 -30.61 0.52 -16.99
CA ASN A 119 -31.92 0.55 -17.61
C ASN A 119 -31.99 1.82 -18.47
N VAL A 120 -31.57 1.73 -19.74
CA VAL A 120 -31.64 2.85 -20.69
C VAL A 120 -33.13 3.04 -21.00
N PRO A 121 -33.76 4.16 -20.58
CA PRO A 121 -35.16 4.40 -20.90
C PRO A 121 -35.26 4.61 -22.41
N THR A 122 -35.94 3.71 -23.12
CA THR A 122 -36.36 3.97 -24.49
C THR A 122 -37.52 4.96 -24.44
N SER A 123 -37.24 6.22 -24.73
CA SER A 123 -38.23 7.22 -25.12
C SER A 123 -38.37 7.30 -26.63
#